data_AF-A0A2D9GZS4-F1
#
_entry.id   AF-A0A2D9GZS4-F1
#
_cell.length_a   1.000
_cell.length_b   1.000
_cell.length_c   1.000
_cell.angle_alpha   90.00
_cell.angle_beta   90.00
_cell.angle_gamma   90.00
#
_symmetry.space_group_name_H-M   'P 1'
#
loop_
_entity.id
_entity.type
_entity.pdbx_description
1 polymer ?
#
loop_
_entity_poly.entity_id
_entity_poly.type
_entity_poly.pdbx_seq_one_letter_code
_entity_poly.pdbx_strand_id
1 'polypeptide(L)'
;MAQWLEDLSTLEVLLLVLGIVIGGSIASAVVGGVLVRLGMRRPWVVRRASRLAYRLLELVKRPLTIVVLDEVVAVIRTGHYTRNISDALLENHDELKEMVAEKVRADPNVRLVSKLPGYDTVVSEVSETVLRVIVDMLSDPRMDELVSDLLRNNLEQIRVAVRQREHEAHGDMEPPDPVPADAPRPQ
;
A
#
# COMPACT_ATOMS: atom_id res chain seq x y z
N MET A 1 24.60 -2.69 -17.09
CA MET A 1 25.42 -1.47 -17.24
C MET A 1 25.63 -0.75 -15.90
N ALA A 2 25.88 -1.46 -14.79
CA ALA A 2 26.19 -0.86 -13.49
C ALA A 2 27.39 -1.53 -12.79
N GLN A 3 28.05 -2.48 -13.47
CA GLN A 3 29.20 -3.21 -12.93
C GLN A 3 30.42 -2.31 -12.71
N TRP A 4 30.51 -1.16 -13.41
CA TRP A 4 31.57 -0.18 -13.14
C TRP A 4 31.34 0.61 -11.85
N LEU A 5 30.09 0.70 -11.36
CA LEU A 5 29.73 1.46 -10.14
C LEU A 5 30.06 0.68 -8.87
N GLU A 6 30.11 -0.65 -8.96
CA GLU A 6 30.39 -1.56 -7.84
C GLU A 6 31.89 -1.68 -7.54
N ASP A 7 32.76 -1.41 -8.52
CA ASP A 7 34.23 -1.40 -8.36
C ASP A 7 34.79 -0.06 -7.82
N LEU A 8 33.95 0.97 -7.70
CA LEU A 8 34.35 2.31 -7.23
C LEU A 8 34.31 2.36 -5.69
N SER A 9 35.39 2.86 -5.08
CA SER A 9 35.44 3.13 -3.65
C SER A 9 34.37 4.16 -3.26
N THR A 10 33.85 4.10 -2.02
CA THR A 10 32.85 5.04 -1.48
C THR A 10 33.24 6.51 -1.72
N LEU A 11 34.54 6.81 -1.69
CA LEU A 11 35.10 8.13 -1.93
C LEU A 11 35.00 8.53 -3.42
N GLU A 12 35.24 7.61 -4.34
CA GLU A 12 35.17 7.85 -5.79
C GLU A 12 33.72 8.02 -6.25
N VAL A 13 32.77 7.25 -5.68
CA VAL A 13 31.33 7.48 -5.89
C VAL A 13 30.92 8.86 -5.40
N LEU A 14 31.40 9.27 -4.23
CA LEU A 14 31.10 10.59 -3.67
C LEU A 14 31.68 11.73 -4.52
N LEU A 15 32.90 11.59 -5.02
CA LEU A 15 33.52 12.55 -5.94
C LEU A 15 32.81 12.59 -7.29
N LEU A 16 32.33 11.46 -7.79
CA LEU A 16 31.58 11.39 -9.04
C LEU A 16 30.23 12.09 -8.91
N VAL A 17 29.49 11.84 -7.82
CA VAL A 17 28.24 12.54 -7.52
C VAL A 17 28.51 14.05 -7.35
N LEU A 18 29.53 14.42 -6.59
CA LEU A 18 29.92 15.82 -6.39
C LEU A 18 30.28 16.50 -7.72
N GLY A 19 31.02 15.80 -8.58
CA GLY A 19 31.40 16.27 -9.91
C GLY A 19 30.19 16.46 -10.83
N ILE A 20 29.22 15.55 -10.80
CA ILE A 20 27.96 15.69 -11.54
C ILE A 20 27.14 16.89 -11.04
N VAL A 21 27.06 17.08 -9.72
CA VAL A 21 26.31 18.20 -9.12
C VAL A 21 26.96 19.54 -9.46
N ILE A 22 28.27 19.66 -9.24
CA ILE A 22 29.01 20.90 -9.53
C ILE A 22 29.03 21.17 -11.04
N GLY A 23 29.36 20.15 -11.84
CA GLY A 23 29.38 20.25 -13.30
C GLY A 23 28.01 20.59 -13.89
N GLY A 24 26.95 19.98 -13.36
CA GLY A 24 25.56 20.27 -13.73
C GLY A 24 25.16 21.71 -13.38
N SER A 25 25.58 22.21 -12.23
CA SER A 25 25.30 23.59 -11.78
C SER A 25 26.02 24.62 -12.65
N ILE A 26 27.31 24.39 -12.95
CA ILE A 26 28.09 25.25 -13.85
C ILE A 26 27.52 25.22 -15.26
N ALA A 27 27.19 24.03 -15.79
CA ALA A 27 26.55 23.90 -17.09
C ALA A 27 25.21 24.64 -17.13
N SER A 28 24.40 24.55 -16.08
CA SER A 28 23.13 25.27 -15.97
C SER A 28 23.32 26.80 -15.99
N ALA A 29 24.35 27.30 -15.29
CA ALA A 29 24.69 28.73 -15.27
C ALA A 29 25.21 29.22 -16.63
N VAL A 30 26.07 28.43 -17.30
CA VAL A 30 26.62 28.76 -18.62
C VAL A 30 25.53 28.72 -19.69
N VAL A 31 24.70 27.68 -19.70
CA VAL A 31 23.55 27.55 -20.60
C VAL A 31 22.57 28.70 -20.36
N GLY A 32 22.24 29.00 -19.10
CA GLY A 32 21.40 30.15 -18.74
C GLY A 32 21.97 31.48 -19.23
N GLY A 33 23.27 31.71 -19.03
CA GLY A 33 23.96 32.93 -19.46
C GLY A 33 24.03 33.08 -20.98
N VAL A 34 24.41 32.02 -21.70
CA VAL A 34 24.47 31.98 -23.17
C VAL A 34 23.08 32.22 -23.76
N LEU A 35 22.04 31.57 -23.22
CA LEU A 35 20.67 31.75 -23.71
C LEU A 35 20.10 33.15 -23.46
N VAL A 36 20.43 33.79 -22.33
CA VAL A 36 20.05 35.19 -22.06
C VAL A 36 20.76 36.13 -23.05
N ARG A 37 22.03 35.85 -23.35
CA ARG A 37 22.83 36.64 -24.30
C ARG A 37 22.36 36.50 -25.76
N LEU A 38 21.73 35.37 -26.10
CA LEU A 38 21.07 35.11 -27.39
C LEU A 38 19.66 35.72 -27.52
N GLY A 39 19.16 36.46 -26.51
CA GLY A 39 17.88 37.18 -26.60
C GLY A 39 16.63 36.30 -26.55
N MET A 40 16.77 35.00 -26.23
CA MET A 40 15.64 34.07 -26.11
C MET A 40 14.81 34.42 -24.87
N ARG A 41 13.63 35.03 -25.10
CA ARG A 41 12.62 35.21 -24.06
C ARG A 41 12.27 33.85 -23.44
N ARG A 42 12.00 33.86 -22.13
CA ARG A 42 11.87 32.74 -21.19
C ARG A 42 10.81 31.61 -21.44
N PRO A 43 9.92 31.59 -22.46
CA PRO A 43 8.94 30.49 -22.55
C PRO A 43 9.48 29.12 -23.03
N TRP A 44 10.40 29.09 -24.01
CA TRP A 44 10.72 27.84 -24.69
C TRP A 44 11.68 26.92 -23.90
N VAL A 45 12.62 27.53 -23.16
CA VAL A 45 13.64 26.85 -22.36
C VAL A 45 13.02 26.17 -21.15
N VAL A 46 12.17 26.89 -20.42
CA VAL A 46 11.43 26.36 -19.26
C VAL A 46 10.55 25.19 -19.69
N ARG A 47 9.88 25.29 -20.85
CA ARG A 47 9.07 24.19 -21.41
C ARG A 47 9.88 22.97 -21.89
N ARG A 48 11.17 23.13 -22.19
CA ARG A 48 12.04 21.99 -22.51
C ARG A 48 12.65 21.38 -21.27
N ALA A 49 13.07 22.21 -20.32
CA ALA A 49 13.52 21.76 -19.01
C ALA A 49 12.42 21.00 -18.28
N SER A 50 11.17 21.50 -18.30
CA SER A 50 10.04 20.82 -17.67
C SER A 50 9.78 19.46 -18.32
N ARG A 51 9.73 19.37 -19.65
CA ARG A 51 9.55 18.09 -20.35
C ARG A 51 10.69 17.09 -20.09
N LEU A 52 11.92 17.57 -19.98
CA LEU A 52 13.05 16.72 -19.64
C LEU A 52 12.96 16.24 -18.18
N ALA A 53 12.58 17.12 -17.25
CA ALA A 53 12.33 16.78 -15.86
C ALA A 53 11.20 15.75 -15.72
N TYR A 54 10.08 15.91 -16.43
CA TYR A 54 9.00 14.93 -16.45
C TYR A 54 9.45 13.57 -16.97
N ARG A 55 10.23 13.51 -18.05
CA ARG A 55 10.80 12.24 -18.54
C ARG A 55 11.76 11.59 -17.56
N LEU A 56 12.59 12.39 -16.89
CA LEU A 56 13.49 11.87 -15.85
C LEU A 56 12.70 11.35 -14.65
N LEU A 57 11.64 12.06 -14.24
CA LEU A 57 10.74 11.61 -13.18
C LEU A 57 10.02 10.31 -13.55
N GLU A 58 9.54 10.17 -14.79
CA GLU A 58 8.94 8.92 -15.30
C GLU A 58 9.92 7.73 -15.21
N LEU A 59 11.21 7.97 -15.49
CA LEU A 59 12.25 6.93 -15.38
C LEU A 59 12.53 6.52 -13.93
N VAL A 60 12.44 7.47 -12.98
CA VAL A 60 12.70 7.22 -11.55
C VAL A 60 11.47 6.70 -10.80
N LYS A 61 10.25 7.01 -11.27
CA LYS A 61 8.98 6.58 -10.64
C LYS A 61 8.94 5.06 -10.44
N ARG A 62 9.38 4.28 -11.43
CA ARG A 62 9.32 2.81 -11.38
C ARG A 62 10.25 2.18 -10.34
N PRO A 63 11.57 2.46 -10.32
CA PRO A 63 12.45 1.98 -9.25
C PRO A 63 11.95 2.40 -7.86
N LEU A 64 11.45 3.63 -7.74
CA LEU A 64 10.94 4.15 -6.49
C LEU A 64 9.72 3.34 -5.99
N THR A 65 8.72 3.09 -6.84
CA THR A 65 7.54 2.28 -6.46
C THR A 65 7.93 0.87 -6.01
N ILE A 66 8.91 0.24 -6.66
CA ILE A 66 9.38 -1.10 -6.28
C ILE A 66 10.02 -1.06 -4.89
N VAL A 67 10.90 -0.08 -4.63
CA VAL A 67 11.57 0.08 -3.33
C VAL A 67 10.56 0.38 -2.22
N VAL A 68 9.59 1.26 -2.49
CA VAL A 68 8.53 1.57 -1.52
C VAL A 68 7.67 0.33 -1.24
N LEU A 69 7.32 -0.45 -2.27
CA LEU A 69 6.59 -1.69 -2.06
C LEU A 69 7.40 -2.69 -1.23
N ASP A 70 8.72 -2.80 -1.46
CA ASP A 70 9.59 -3.67 -0.66
C ASP A 70 9.62 -3.27 0.82
N GLU A 71 9.65 -1.97 1.10
CA GLU A 71 9.53 -1.44 2.47
C GLU A 71 8.17 -1.77 3.09
N VAL A 72 7.07 -1.54 2.36
CA VAL A 72 5.71 -1.85 2.83
C VAL A 72 5.56 -3.35 3.10
N VAL A 73 6.13 -4.22 2.26
CA VAL A 73 6.15 -5.67 2.49
C VAL A 73 6.91 -6.02 3.77
N ALA A 74 8.03 -5.34 4.04
CA ALA A 74 8.80 -5.54 5.27
C ALA A 74 7.99 -5.14 6.51
N VAL A 75 7.29 -4.00 6.46
CA VAL A 75 6.39 -3.55 7.54
C VAL A 75 5.26 -4.55 7.73
N ILE A 76 4.59 -4.97 6.65
CA ILE A 76 3.44 -5.86 6.76
C ILE A 76 3.82 -7.19 7.40
N ARG A 77 5.03 -7.71 7.12
CA ARG A 77 5.54 -8.96 7.74
C ARG A 77 5.70 -8.89 9.26
N THR A 78 5.73 -7.71 9.86
CA THR A 78 5.92 -7.52 11.31
C THR A 78 4.60 -7.37 12.09
N GLY A 79 3.46 -7.24 11.40
CA GLY A 79 2.17 -6.99 12.05
C GLY A 79 1.45 -8.23 12.55
N HIS A 80 0.66 -8.07 13.63
CA HIS A 80 -0.24 -9.08 14.20
C HIS A 80 -1.68 -8.83 13.75
N TYR A 81 -2.03 -9.24 12.53
CA TYR A 81 -3.33 -8.89 11.93
C TYR A 81 -4.49 -9.63 12.56
N THR A 82 -4.32 -10.91 12.89
CA THR A 82 -5.42 -11.70 13.43
C THR A 82 -5.84 -11.23 14.81
N ARG A 83 -4.88 -10.71 15.59
CA ARG A 83 -5.15 -10.09 16.90
C ARG A 83 -5.91 -8.78 16.79
N ASN A 84 -5.52 -7.90 15.86
CA ASN A 84 -6.26 -6.67 15.63
C ASN A 84 -7.70 -6.95 15.17
N ILE A 85 -7.89 -8.01 14.36
CA ILE A 85 -9.22 -8.44 13.93
C ILE A 85 -10.00 -9.03 15.12
N SER A 86 -9.40 -9.89 15.94
CA SER A 86 -10.09 -10.48 17.10
C SER A 86 -10.50 -9.42 18.12
N ASP A 87 -9.66 -8.41 18.37
CA ASP A 87 -9.99 -7.28 19.22
C ASP A 87 -11.18 -6.47 18.66
N ALA A 88 -11.20 -6.21 17.35
CA ALA A 88 -12.32 -5.51 16.70
C ALA A 88 -13.62 -6.33 16.71
N LEU A 89 -13.54 -7.66 16.59
CA LEU A 89 -14.69 -8.56 16.70
C LEU A 89 -15.24 -8.63 18.13
N LEU A 90 -14.37 -8.57 19.13
CA LEU A 90 -14.77 -8.50 20.55
C LEU A 90 -15.49 -7.19 20.86
N GLU A 91 -14.99 -6.07 20.33
CA GLU A 91 -15.59 -4.75 20.55
C GLU A 91 -17.01 -4.65 19.97
N ASN A 92 -17.27 -5.34 18.85
CA ASN A 92 -18.56 -5.31 18.15
C ASN A 92 -19.36 -6.63 18.29
N HIS A 93 -19.09 -7.41 19.34
CA HIS A 93 -19.63 -8.76 19.53
C HIS A 93 -21.16 -8.83 19.45
N ASP A 94 -21.86 -7.90 20.12
CA ASP A 94 -23.32 -7.93 20.23
C ASP A 94 -24.00 -7.60 18.89
N GLU A 95 -23.44 -6.65 18.14
CA GLU A 95 -23.92 -6.29 16.81
C GLU A 95 -23.70 -7.42 15.80
N LEU A 96 -22.54 -8.08 15.87
CA LEU A 96 -22.24 -9.25 15.04
C LEU A 96 -23.16 -10.43 15.35
N LYS A 97 -23.49 -10.66 16.63
CA LYS A 97 -24.44 -11.70 17.04
C LYS A 97 -25.82 -11.46 16.44
N GLU A 98 -26.33 -10.24 16.53
CA GLU A 98 -27.62 -9.87 15.95
C GLU A 98 -27.62 -10.07 14.43
N MET A 99 -26.56 -9.60 13.76
CA MET A 99 -26.39 -9.74 12.33
C MET A 99 -26.36 -11.22 11.90
N VAL A 100 -25.59 -12.07 12.60
CA VAL A 100 -25.52 -13.51 12.29
C VAL A 100 -26.88 -14.17 12.50
N ALA A 101 -27.57 -13.86 13.61
CA ALA A 101 -28.90 -14.41 13.86
C ALA A 101 -29.91 -13.99 12.77
N GLU A 102 -29.85 -12.74 12.31
CA GLU A 102 -30.66 -12.26 11.18
C GLU A 102 -30.36 -13.05 9.88
N LYS A 103 -29.07 -13.22 9.54
CA LYS A 103 -28.68 -13.98 8.34
C LYS A 103 -29.06 -15.45 8.41
N VAL A 104 -28.91 -16.09 9.57
CA VAL A 104 -29.30 -17.50 9.78
C VAL A 104 -30.81 -17.69 9.67
N ARG A 105 -31.61 -16.74 10.19
CA ARG A 105 -33.07 -16.76 10.02
C ARG A 105 -33.50 -16.59 8.56
N ALA A 106 -32.75 -15.79 7.80
CA ALA A 106 -33.01 -15.56 6.39
C ALA A 106 -32.50 -16.68 5.47
N ASP A 107 -31.72 -17.65 5.99
CA ASP A 107 -31.12 -18.70 5.18
C ASP A 107 -32.17 -19.74 4.72
N PRO A 108 -32.32 -19.96 3.40
CA PRO A 108 -33.31 -20.89 2.85
C PRO A 108 -33.09 -22.35 3.25
N ASN A 109 -31.88 -22.74 3.67
CA ASN A 109 -31.55 -24.10 4.12
C ASN A 109 -32.10 -24.41 5.52
N VAL A 110 -32.53 -23.40 6.29
CA VAL A 110 -32.94 -23.57 7.70
C VAL A 110 -34.47 -23.75 7.84
N ARG A 111 -35.22 -23.78 6.72
CA ARG A 111 -36.71 -23.83 6.68
C ARG A 111 -37.39 -24.95 7.48
N LEU A 112 -36.71 -26.08 7.68
CA LEU A 112 -37.26 -27.19 8.48
C LEU A 112 -37.00 -26.99 9.98
N VAL A 113 -35.83 -26.47 10.31
CA VAL A 113 -35.35 -26.27 11.69
C VAL A 113 -35.99 -25.02 12.31
N SER A 114 -36.30 -24.01 11.49
CA SER A 114 -36.96 -22.76 11.89
C SER A 114 -38.39 -22.94 12.41
N LYS A 115 -38.98 -24.13 12.26
CA LYS A 115 -40.34 -24.46 12.74
C LYS A 115 -40.34 -25.14 14.11
N LEU A 116 -39.17 -25.47 14.66
CA LEU A 116 -39.07 -26.14 15.94
C LEU A 116 -39.24 -25.14 17.10
N PRO A 117 -39.96 -25.51 18.18
CA PRO A 117 -40.04 -24.68 19.36
C PRO A 117 -38.64 -24.49 19.98
N GLY A 118 -38.28 -23.25 20.31
CA GLY A 118 -36.96 -22.92 20.85
C GLY A 118 -35.86 -22.66 19.80
N TYR A 119 -36.20 -22.63 18.50
CA TYR A 119 -35.26 -22.33 17.43
C TYR A 119 -34.45 -21.03 17.66
N ASP A 120 -35.11 -19.93 18.04
CA ASP A 120 -34.42 -18.65 18.28
C ASP A 120 -33.39 -18.73 19.40
N THR A 121 -33.69 -19.47 20.47
CA THR A 121 -32.76 -19.68 21.58
C THR A 121 -31.56 -20.51 21.12
N VAL A 122 -31.80 -21.59 20.36
CA VAL A 122 -30.72 -22.43 19.83
C VAL A 122 -29.84 -21.64 18.87
N VAL A 123 -30.41 -20.86 17.95
CA VAL A 123 -29.62 -20.03 17.04
C VAL A 123 -28.81 -19.00 17.80
N SER A 124 -29.40 -18.31 18.78
CA SER A 124 -28.67 -17.34 19.61
C SER A 124 -27.47 -17.96 20.32
N GLU A 125 -27.65 -19.11 20.99
CA GLU A 125 -26.58 -19.81 21.72
C GLU A 125 -25.50 -20.35 20.78
N VAL A 126 -25.89 -20.92 19.64
CA VAL A 126 -24.95 -21.43 18.64
C VAL A 126 -24.17 -20.28 18.01
N SER A 127 -24.84 -19.19 17.63
CA SER A 127 -24.19 -18.00 17.07
C SER A 127 -23.19 -17.40 18.05
N GLU A 128 -23.54 -17.30 19.32
CA GLU A 128 -22.63 -16.82 20.37
C GLU A 128 -21.41 -17.75 20.55
N THR A 129 -21.66 -19.06 20.58
CA THR A 129 -20.59 -20.05 20.71
C THR A 129 -19.64 -20.01 19.50
N VAL A 130 -20.19 -19.94 18.28
CA VAL A 130 -19.40 -19.89 17.05
C VAL A 130 -18.58 -18.60 17.00
N LEU A 131 -19.18 -17.45 17.34
CA LEU A 131 -18.47 -16.17 17.35
C LEU A 131 -17.29 -16.20 18.34
N ARG A 132 -17.51 -16.72 19.55
CA ARG A 132 -16.45 -16.93 20.54
C ARG A 132 -15.32 -17.82 20.02
N VAL A 133 -15.66 -18.97 19.43
CA VAL A 133 -14.67 -19.89 18.85
C VAL A 133 -13.89 -19.23 17.72
N ILE A 134 -14.54 -18.43 16.87
CA ILE A 134 -13.86 -17.68 15.80
C ILE A 134 -12.87 -16.66 16.38
N VAL A 135 -13.27 -15.91 17.40
CA VAL A 135 -12.40 -14.93 18.09
C VAL A 135 -11.20 -15.64 18.74
N ASP A 136 -11.44 -16.76 19.41
CA ASP A 136 -10.38 -17.58 20.02
C ASP A 136 -9.42 -18.12 18.95
N MET A 137 -9.95 -18.60 17.83
CA MET A 137 -9.15 -19.04 16.67
C MET A 137 -8.31 -17.90 16.09
N LEU A 138 -8.87 -16.70 15.92
CA LEU A 138 -8.13 -15.54 15.42
C LEU A 138 -7.02 -15.10 16.39
N SER A 139 -7.18 -15.38 17.68
CA SER A 139 -6.17 -15.11 18.69
C SER A 139 -5.11 -16.22 18.82
N ASP A 140 -5.31 -17.36 18.15
CA ASP A 140 -4.37 -18.49 18.15
C ASP A 140 -3.14 -18.17 17.26
N PRO A 141 -1.91 -18.42 17.74
CA PRO A 141 -0.69 -18.15 16.97
C PRO A 141 -0.61 -18.90 15.63
N ARG A 142 -1.28 -20.05 15.50
CA ARG A 142 -1.32 -20.81 14.24
C ARG A 142 -2.15 -20.12 13.18
N MET A 143 -3.23 -19.43 13.59
CA MET A 143 -4.04 -18.64 12.66
C MET A 143 -3.29 -17.39 12.22
N ASP A 144 -2.53 -16.76 13.11
CA ASP A 144 -1.65 -15.62 12.79
C ASP A 144 -0.60 -16.02 11.73
N GLU A 145 0.03 -17.20 11.89
CA GLU A 145 0.96 -17.75 10.89
C GLU A 145 0.29 -17.99 9.54
N LEU A 146 -0.90 -18.65 9.54
CA LEU A 146 -1.66 -18.90 8.31
C LEU A 146 -2.00 -17.59 7.57
N VAL A 147 -2.49 -16.58 8.28
CA VAL A 147 -2.83 -15.28 7.69
C VAL A 147 -1.56 -14.55 7.23
N SER A 148 -0.46 -14.63 7.98
CA SER A 148 0.84 -14.09 7.56
C SER A 148 1.29 -14.70 6.24
N ASP A 149 1.14 -16.02 6.06
CA ASP A 149 1.50 -16.71 4.82
C ASP A 149 0.62 -16.31 3.64
N LEU A 150 -0.69 -16.18 3.85
CA LEU A 150 -1.60 -15.67 2.83
C LEU A 150 -1.21 -14.24 2.42
N LEU A 151 -0.93 -13.37 3.38
CA LEU A 151 -0.48 -11.99 3.11
C LEU A 151 0.87 -11.99 2.37
N ARG A 152 1.83 -12.82 2.77
CA ARG A 152 3.12 -12.95 2.09
C ARG A 152 2.97 -13.31 0.62
N ASN A 153 2.12 -14.30 0.31
CA ASN A 153 1.87 -14.72 -1.06
C ASN A 153 1.18 -13.62 -1.88
N ASN A 154 0.13 -12.98 -1.33
CA ASN A 154 -0.54 -11.86 -1.99
C ASN A 154 0.40 -10.68 -2.25
N LEU A 155 1.27 -10.33 -1.30
CA LEU A 155 2.27 -9.28 -1.46
C LEU A 155 3.31 -9.62 -2.54
N GLU A 156 3.72 -10.88 -2.63
CA GLU A 156 4.60 -11.33 -3.69
C GLU A 156 3.93 -11.21 -5.07
N GLN A 157 2.65 -11.57 -5.17
CA GLN A 157 1.85 -11.36 -6.38
C GLN A 157 1.77 -9.88 -6.75
N ILE A 158 1.48 -8.99 -5.80
CA ILE A 158 1.45 -7.53 -6.03
C ILE A 158 2.82 -7.03 -6.53
N ARG A 159 3.92 -7.49 -5.91
CA ARG A 159 5.29 -7.15 -6.33
C ARG A 159 5.55 -7.55 -7.78
N VAL A 160 5.13 -8.74 -8.17
CA VAL A 160 5.29 -9.24 -9.54
C VAL A 160 4.43 -8.41 -10.51
N ALA A 161 3.16 -8.17 -10.19
CA ALA A 161 2.24 -7.38 -11.02
C ALA A 161 2.74 -5.94 -11.25
N VAL A 162 3.23 -5.28 -10.21
CA VAL A 162 3.83 -3.93 -10.28
C VAL A 162 5.08 -3.93 -11.16
N ARG A 163 5.94 -4.95 -11.01
CA ARG A 163 7.16 -5.08 -11.83
C ARG A 163 6.82 -5.32 -13.32
N GLN A 164 5.75 -6.06 -13.58
CA GLN A 164 5.23 -6.40 -14.91
C GLN A 164 4.30 -5.34 -15.53
N ARG A 165 3.97 -4.27 -14.79
CA ARG A 165 3.11 -3.14 -15.21
C ARG A 165 1.63 -3.50 -15.41
N GLU A 166 1.14 -4.59 -14.84
CA GLU A 166 -0.28 -4.98 -14.99
C GLU A 166 -1.23 -3.90 -14.43
N HIS A 167 -0.81 -3.19 -13.38
CA HIS A 167 -1.55 -2.05 -12.81
C HIS A 167 -1.65 -0.80 -13.72
N GLU A 168 -0.81 -0.65 -14.74
CA GLU A 168 -0.86 0.52 -15.65
C GLU A 168 -2.01 0.36 -16.67
N ALA A 169 -2.50 -0.87 -16.87
CA ALA A 169 -3.63 -1.15 -17.76
C ALA A 169 -4.98 -0.70 -17.18
N HIS A 170 -5.05 -0.47 -15.86
CA HIS A 170 -6.28 -0.11 -15.14
C HIS A 170 -6.48 1.41 -14.93
N GLY A 171 -5.62 2.24 -15.54
CA GLY A 171 -5.72 3.71 -15.47
C GLY A 171 -5.05 4.30 -14.22
N ASP A 172 -4.75 5.61 -14.26
CA ASP A 172 -4.25 6.33 -13.09
C ASP A 172 -5.32 6.31 -11.98
N MET A 173 -4.90 6.01 -10.74
CA MET A 173 -5.75 6.11 -9.56
C MET A 173 -6.25 7.55 -9.42
N GLU A 174 -7.56 7.71 -9.20
CA GLU A 174 -8.17 9.00 -8.83
C GLU A 174 -7.36 9.60 -7.66
N PRO A 175 -7.03 10.91 -7.69
CA PRO A 175 -6.31 11.52 -6.59
C PRO A 175 -7.01 11.25 -5.25
N PRO A 176 -6.25 10.97 -4.17
CA PRO A 176 -6.83 10.67 -2.87
C PRO A 176 -7.74 11.82 -2.43
N ASP A 177 -8.89 11.48 -1.85
CA ASP A 177 -9.84 12.46 -1.34
C ASP A 177 -9.11 13.44 -0.40
N PRO A 178 -9.39 14.76 -0.51
CA PRO A 178 -8.76 15.73 0.35
C PRO A 178 -9.07 15.40 1.80
N VAL A 179 -8.04 15.49 2.65
CA VAL A 179 -8.19 15.28 4.10
C VAL A 179 -9.38 16.11 4.59
N PRO A 180 -10.40 15.47 5.19
CA PRO A 180 -11.57 16.18 5.69
C PRO A 180 -11.16 17.33 6.62
N ALA A 181 -11.82 18.49 6.52
CA ALA A 181 -11.43 19.69 7.26
C ALA A 181 -11.49 19.52 8.79
N ASP A 182 -12.22 18.51 9.23
CA ASP A 182 -12.45 18.02 10.59
C ASP A 182 -11.40 17.02 11.09
N ALA A 183 -10.41 16.64 10.27
CA ALA A 183 -9.35 15.74 10.71
C ALA A 183 -8.51 16.37 11.84
N PRO A 184 -8.27 15.65 12.96
CA PRO A 184 -7.43 16.12 14.05
C PRO A 184 -6.02 16.45 13.55
N ARG A 185 -5.56 17.68 13.79
CA ARG A 185 -4.17 18.05 13.49
C ARG A 185 -3.26 17.59 14.63
N PRO A 186 -2.12 16.96 14.35
CA PRO A 186 -1.14 16.67 15.39
C PRO A 186 -0.66 17.99 16.00
N GLN A 187 -0.68 18.06 17.34
CA GLN A 187 -0.18 19.19 18.13
C GLN A 187 1.34 19.18 18.20
#